data_AF-A0A843BF50-F1
#
_entry.id   AF-A0A843BF50-F1
#
_cell.length_a   1.000
_cell.length_b   1.000
_cell.length_c   1.000
_cell.angle_alpha   90.00
_cell.angle_beta   90.00
_cell.angle_gamma   90.00
#
_symmetry.space_group_name_H-M   'P 1'
#
loop_
_entity.id
_entity.type
_entity.pdbx_description
1 polymer ?
#
loop_
_entity_poly.entity_id
_entity_poly.type
_entity_poly.pdbx_seq_one_letter_code
_entity_poly.pdbx_strand_id
1 'polypeptide(L)' 'MFMILFILFFAIPTALFFVGAVVLQSFHLFFGGLIMALAAAIFFVVTKVGAKKRNQEQVH' A
#
# COMPACT_ATOMS: atom_id res chain seq x y z
N MET A 1 -3.15 -13.21 -7.66
CA MET A 1 -3.22 -12.03 -8.55
C MET A 1 -3.25 -10.72 -7.77
N PHE A 2 -4.16 -10.55 -6.81
CA PHE A 2 -4.31 -9.32 -6.01
C PHE A 2 -3.05 -8.87 -5.25
N MET A 3 -2.34 -9.81 -4.60
CA MET A 3 -1.11 -9.50 -3.85
C MET A 3 0.04 -9.02 -4.75
N ILE A 4 0.11 -9.53 -5.99
CA ILE A 4 1.12 -9.10 -6.97
C ILE A 4 0.83 -7.68 -7.45
N LEU A 5 -0.44 -7.34 -7.70
CA LEU A 5 -0.86 -5.97 -8.03
C LEU A 5 -0.56 -5.00 -6.89
N PHE A 6 -0.81 -5.40 -5.63
CA PHE A 6 -0.47 -4.58 -4.48
C PHE A 6 1.03 -4.28 -4.40
N ILE A 7 1.88 -5.29 -4.59
CA ILE A 7 3.33 -5.10 -4.57
C ILE A 7 3.78 -4.18 -5.71
N LEU A 8 3.29 -4.41 -6.93
CA LEU A 8 3.65 -3.62 -8.11
C LEU A 8 3.22 -2.15 -8.01
N PHE A 9 2.01 -1.89 -7.53
CA PHE A 9 1.44 -0.53 -7.52
C PHE A 9 1.66 0.24 -6.22
N PHE A 10 1.91 -0.44 -5.09
CA PHE A 10 2.13 0.23 -3.81
C PHE A 10 3.53 0.02 -3.25
N ALA A 11 4.02 -1.21 -3.15
CA ALA A 11 5.29 -1.47 -2.47
C ALA A 11 6.50 -0.93 -3.26
N ILE A 12 6.59 -1.21 -4.56
CA ILE A 12 7.71 -0.77 -5.41
C ILE A 12 7.76 0.77 -5.52
N PRO A 13 6.65 1.47 -5.81
CA PRO A 13 6.67 2.94 -5.88
C PRO A 13 7.02 3.58 -4.55
N THR A 14 6.48 3.07 -3.43
CA THR A 14 6.80 3.59 -2.09
C THR A 14 8.30 3.48 -1.81
N ALA A 15 8.91 2.34 -2.12
CA ALA A 15 10.35 2.15 -1.96
C ALA A 15 11.15 3.13 -2.84
N LEU A 16 10.77 3.29 -4.11
CA LEU A 16 11.40 4.25 -5.03
C LEU A 16 11.28 5.70 -4.54
N PHE A 17 10.13 6.11 -4.02
CA PHE A 17 9.93 7.43 -3.45
C PHE A 17 10.81 7.65 -2.21
N PHE A 18 10.94 6.64 -1.35
CA PHE A 18 11.76 6.75 -0.15
C PHE A 18 13.25 6.80 -0.48
N VAL A 19 13.72 5.93 -1.38
CA VAL A 19 15.11 5.94 -1.86
C VAL A 19 15.41 7.24 -2.58
N GLY A 20 14.51 7.70 -3.46
CA GLY A 20 14.62 8.99 -4.13
C GLY A 20 14.63 10.16 -3.15
N ALA A 21 13.81 10.13 -2.10
CA ALA A 21 13.81 11.16 -1.06
C ALA A 21 15.14 11.23 -0.31
N VAL A 22 15.74 10.09 0.02
CA VAL A 22 17.05 10.02 0.69
C VAL A 22 18.17 10.47 -0.26
N VAL A 23 18.19 10.00 -1.50
CA VAL A 23 19.26 10.29 -2.47
C VAL A 23 19.21 11.74 -2.96
N LEU A 24 18.02 12.27 -3.26
CA LEU A 24 17.84 13.63 -3.77
C LEU A 24 17.57 14.66 -2.66
N GLN A 25 17.62 14.27 -1.37
CA GLN A 25 17.23 15.08 -0.20
C GLN A 25 15.96 15.91 -0.45
N SER A 26 14.97 15.26 -1.06
CA SER A 26 13.81 15.94 -1.64
C SER A 26 12.57 15.68 -0.82
N PHE A 27 12.12 16.71 -0.08
CA PHE A 27 10.92 16.64 0.77
C PHE A 27 9.64 16.30 0.00
N HIS A 28 9.56 16.68 -1.28
CA HIS A 28 8.40 16.35 -2.11
C HIS A 28 8.31 14.84 -2.39
N LEU A 29 9.45 14.15 -2.56
CA LEU A 29 9.49 12.68 -2.72
C LEU A 29 9.14 11.97 -1.42
N PHE A 30 9.54 12.53 -0.27
CA PHE A 30 9.16 12.02 1.04
C PHE A 30 7.64 12.07 1.24
N PHE A 31 7.00 13.20 0.90
CA PHE A 31 5.54 13.32 0.91
C PHE A 31 4.87 12.34 -0.06
N GLY A 32 5.41 12.17 -1.27
CA GLY A 32 4.92 11.19 -2.23
C GLY A 32 4.95 9.75 -1.69
N GLY A 33 6.07 9.36 -1.06
CA GLY A 33 6.21 8.07 -0.40
C GLY A 33 5.25 7.89 0.78
N LEU A 34 5.04 8.92 1.58
CA LEU A 34 4.11 8.90 2.72
C LEU A 34 2.65 8.70 2.25
N ILE A 35 2.23 9.39 1.20
CA ILE A 35 0.88 9.25 0.63
C ILE A 35 0.67 7.83 0.08
N MET A 36 1.67 7.27 -0.61
CA MET A 36 1.57 5.88 -1.06
C MET A 36 1.54 4.88 0.08
N ALA A 37 2.32 5.08 1.14
CA ALA A 37 2.28 4.24 2.33
C ALA A 37 0.90 4.27 3.00
N LEU A 38 0.29 5.45 3.10
CA LEU A 38 -1.06 5.62 3.65
C LEU A 38 -2.10 4.88 2.81
N ALA A 39 -2.06 5.04 1.49
CA ALA A 39 -2.97 4.36 0.59
C ALA A 39 -2.80 2.83 0.63
N ALA A 40 -1.55 2.33 0.76
CA ALA A 40 -1.27 0.92 0.98
C ALA A 40 -1.88 0.39 2.30
N ALA A 41 -1.78 1.17 3.38
CA ALA A 41 -2.36 0.82 4.68
C ALA A 41 -3.89 0.79 4.64
N ILE A 42 -4.54 1.78 4.02
CA ILE A 42 -5.99 1.81 3.84
C ILE A 42 -6.43 0.59 3.03
N PHE A 43 -5.74 0.30 1.94
CA PHE A 43 -6.04 -0.86 1.10
C PHE A 43 -5.88 -2.19 1.84
N PHE A 44 -4.85 -2.32 2.67
CA PHE A 44 -4.66 -3.48 3.54
C PHE A 44 -5.79 -3.63 4.58
N VAL A 45 -6.25 -2.53 5.17
CA VAL A 45 -7.38 -2.55 6.11
C VAL A 45 -8.68 -2.93 5.41
N VAL A 46 -8.98 -2.33 4.25
CA VAL A 46 -10.19 -2.63 3.47
C VAL A 46 -10.20 -4.10 3.04
N THR A 47 -9.07 -4.63 2.61
CA THR A 47 -8.97 -6.04 2.19
C THR A 47 -9.09 -7.00 3.36
N LYS A 48 -8.52 -6.67 4.52
CA LYS A 48 -8.69 -7.46 5.75
C LYS A 48 -10.14 -7.45 6.24
N VAL A 49 -10.81 -6.30 6.19
CA VAL A 49 -12.24 -6.17 6.56
C VAL A 49 -13.13 -6.93 5.57
N GLY A 50 -12.87 -6.80 4.26
CA GLY A 50 -13.60 -7.53 3.22
C GLY A 50 -13.41 -9.05 3.31
N ALA A 51 -12.20 -9.51 3.61
CA ALA A 51 -11.91 -10.93 3.85
C ALA A 51 -12.64 -11.47 5.09
N LYS A 52 -12.74 -10.66 6.15
CA LYS A 52 -13.53 -11.02 7.35
C LYS A 52 -15.01 -11.19 7.04
N LYS A 53 -15.57 -10.35 6.15
CA LYS A 53 -16.98 -10.43 5.73
C LYS A 53 -17.26 -11.70 4.91
N ARG A 54 -16.37 -12.06 3.98
CA ARG A 54 -16.50 -13.29 3.17
C ARG A 54 -16.47 -14.56 4.00
N ASN A 55 -15.66 -14.60 5.07
CA ASN A 55 -15.59 -15.76 5.95
C ASN A 55 -16.85 -15.94 6.83
N GLN A 56 -17.66 -14.91 7.04
CA GLN A 56 -18.94 -15.07 7.75
C GLN A 56 -20.08 -15.57 6.85
N GLU A 57 -20.00 -15.29 5.55
CA GLU A 57 -21.01 -15.74 4.56
C GLU A 57 -20.84 -17.22 4.17
N GLN A 58 -19.64 -17.80 4.35
CA GLN A 58 -19.40 -19.23 4.07
C GLN A 58 -19.70 -20.17 5.26
N VAL A 59 -20.10 -19.63 6.41
CA VAL A 59 -20.38 -20.42 7.64
C VAL A 59 -21.89 -20.42 7.95
N HIS A 60 -22.72 -19.84 7.09
CA HIS A 60 -24.19 -19.86 7.19
C HIS A 60 -24.81 -20.71 6.09
#